data_AF-A0AAU7KPA6-F1
#
_entry.id   AF-A0AAU7KPA6-F1
#
_cell.length_a   1.000
_cell.length_b   1.000
_cell.length_c   1.000
_cell.angle_alpha   90.00
_cell.angle_beta   90.00
_cell.angle_gamma   90.00
#
_symmetry.space_group_name_H-M   'P 1'
#
loop_
_entity.id
_entity.type
_entity.pdbx_description
1 polymer ?
#
loop_
_entity_poly.entity_id
_entity_poly.type
_entity_poly.pdbx_seq_one_letter_code
_entity_poly.pdbx_strand_id
1 'polypeptide(L)' 'METPISRLIKHFGTQERTAEALGVSQASVSGWSSGKHGISELHALKAERLTGGAVTAVELCPRLASAA' A
#
# COMPACT_ATOMS: atom_id res chain seq x y z
N MET A 1 -10.74 5.29 12.24
CA MET A 1 -10.84 5.67 10.82
C MET A 1 -9.95 4.73 10.04
N GLU A 2 -10.47 4.05 9.02
CA GLU A 2 -9.71 3.07 8.23
C GLU A 2 -8.84 3.82 7.21
N THR A 3 -7.53 3.59 7.20
CA THR A 3 -6.60 4.22 6.24
C THR A 3 -6.47 3.36 4.99
N PRO A 4 -5.98 3.91 3.86
CA PRO A 4 -5.66 3.13 2.67
C PRO A 4 -4.70 1.96 2.98
N ILE A 5 -3.73 2.18 3.87
CA ILE A 5 -2.78 1.13 4.30
C ILE A 5 -3.48 0.04 5.12
N SER A 6 -4.38 0.39 6.05
CA SER A 6 -5.11 -0.65 6.80
C SER A 6 -6.06 -1.45 5.90
N ARG A 7 -6.66 -0.83 4.89
CA ARG A 7 -7.45 -1.51 3.85
C ARG A 7 -6.61 -2.48 3.02
N LEU A 8 -5.42 -2.04 2.62
CA LEU A 8 -4.46 -2.87 1.88
C LEU A 8 -4.05 -4.09 2.70
N ILE A 9 -3.71 -3.90 3.98
CA ILE A 9 -3.35 -5.00 4.90
C ILE A 9 -4.53 -5.96 5.06
N LYS A 10 -5.75 -5.46 5.22
CA LYS A 10 -6.96 -6.27 5.35
C LYS A 10 -7.27 -7.06 4.07
N HIS A 11 -6.99 -6.51 2.90
CA HIS A 11 -7.17 -7.20 1.62
C HIS A 11 -6.27 -8.44 1.51
N PHE A 12 -5.00 -8.33 1.90
CA PHE A 12 -4.06 -9.47 1.92
C PHE A 12 -4.15 -10.31 3.21
N GLY A 13 -4.81 -9.81 4.24
CA GLY A 13 -5.05 -10.44 5.53
C GLY A 13 -4.07 -10.05 6.63
N THR A 14 -2.76 -9.96 6.33
CA THR A 14 -1.73 -9.58 7.30
C THR A 14 -0.65 -8.68 6.70
N GLN A 15 0.21 -8.09 7.55
CA GLN A 15 1.34 -7.28 7.09
C GLN A 15 2.36 -8.14 6.33
N GLU A 16 2.59 -9.37 6.78
CA GLU A 16 3.49 -10.36 6.17
C GLU A 16 3.00 -10.73 4.77
N ARG A 17 1.71 -11.06 4.61
CA ARG A 17 1.12 -11.38 3.30
C ARG A 17 1.13 -10.17 2.35
N THR A 18 0.91 -8.97 2.89
CA THR A 18 1.04 -7.72 2.11
C THR A 18 2.47 -7.53 1.63
N ALA A 19 3.46 -7.78 2.50
CA ALA A 19 4.87 -7.68 2.18
C ALA A 19 5.29 -8.69 1.11
N GLU A 20 4.87 -9.95 1.23
CA GLU A 20 5.11 -11.00 0.25
C GLU A 20 4.51 -10.65 -1.12
N ALA A 21 3.24 -10.22 -1.15
CA ALA A 21 2.56 -9.82 -2.38
C ALA A 21 3.27 -8.65 -3.08
N LEU A 22 3.75 -7.68 -2.31
CA LEU A 22 4.42 -6.49 -2.84
C LEU A 22 5.92 -6.70 -3.07
N GLY A 23 6.52 -7.77 -2.55
CA GLY A 23 7.96 -8.05 -2.67
C GLY A 23 8.82 -7.13 -1.79
N VAL A 24 8.33 -6.78 -0.60
CA VAL A 24 9.02 -5.94 0.38
C VAL A 24 9.17 -6.67 1.72
N SER A 25 9.81 -6.04 2.70
CA SER A 25 9.84 -6.56 4.07
C SER A 25 8.56 -6.20 4.84
N GLN A 26 8.18 -7.04 5.81
CA GLN A 26 7.09 -6.77 6.76
C GLN A 26 7.30 -5.43 7.49
N ALA A 27 8.56 -5.12 7.86
CA ALA A 27 8.92 -3.86 8.50
C ALA A 27 8.59 -2.64 7.63
N SER A 28 8.65 -2.77 6.31
CA SER A 28 8.24 -1.69 5.39
C SER A 28 6.74 -1.42 5.50
N VAL A 29 5.93 -2.48 5.57
CA VAL A 29 4.46 -2.39 5.75
C VAL A 29 4.10 -1.78 7.10
N SER A 30 4.80 -2.18 8.16
CA SER A 30 4.67 -1.57 9.50
C SER A 30 5.02 -0.07 9.48
N GLY A 31 6.08 0.31 8.77
CA GLY A 31 6.46 1.71 8.56
C GLY A 31 5.38 2.54 7.85
N TRP A 32 4.68 1.96 6.87
CA TRP A 32 3.54 2.61 6.20
C TRP A 32 2.34 2.72 7.14
N SER A 33 2.01 1.66 7.87
CA SER A 33 0.84 1.62 8.75
C SER A 33 0.98 2.57 9.94
N SER A 34 2.21 2.80 10.41
CA SER A 34 2.52 3.75 11.48
C SER A 34 2.74 5.18 10.98
N GLY A 35 2.77 5.41 9.66
CA GLY A 35 3.05 6.71 9.07
C GLY A 35 4.50 7.16 9.17
N LYS A 36 5.44 6.27 9.55
CA LYS A 36 6.87 6.58 9.64
C LYS A 36 7.47 6.98 8.29
N HIS A 37 7.04 6.29 7.23
CA HIS A 37 7.36 6.64 5.84
C HIS A 37 6.22 6.20 4.93
N GLY A 38 6.08 6.85 3.77
CA GLY A 38 5.07 6.49 2.78
C GLY A 38 5.45 5.26 1.95
N ILE A 39 4.46 4.71 1.26
CA ILE A 39 4.66 3.76 0.17
C ILE A 39 5.13 4.50 -1.09
N SER A 40 6.13 3.95 -1.78
CA SER A 40 6.63 4.52 -3.04
C SER A 40 5.63 4.36 -4.18
N GLU A 41 5.75 5.18 -5.22
CA GLU A 41 4.97 5.12 -6.46
C GLU A 41 4.92 3.71 -7.07
N LEU A 42 6.07 3.03 -7.19
CA LEU A 42 6.16 1.68 -7.77
C LEU A 42 5.30 0.66 -7.00
N HIS A 43 5.44 0.62 -5.68
CA HIS A 43 4.67 -0.29 -4.83
C HIS A 43 3.19 0.08 -4.75
N ALA A 44 2.84 1.37 -4.82
CA ALA A 44 1.44 1.81 -4.86
C ALA A 44 0.73 1.34 -6.15
N LEU A 45 1.39 1.49 -7.31
CA LEU A 45 0.87 0.99 -8.59
C LEU A 45 0.76 -0.55 -8.61
N LYS A 46 1.74 -1.25 -8.02
CA LYS A 46 1.70 -2.71 -7.87
C LYS A 46 0.54 -3.14 -6.97
N ALA A 47 0.31 -2.45 -5.85
CA ALA A 47 -0.78 -2.72 -4.93
C ALA A 47 -2.14 -2.55 -5.62
N GLU A 48 -2.35 -1.47 -6.38
CA GLU A 48 -3.59 -1.26 -7.13
C GLU A 48 -3.88 -2.40 -8.11
N ARG A 49 -2.87 -2.83 -8.89
CA ARG A 49 -3.01 -3.96 -9.81
C ARG A 49 -3.35 -5.26 -9.11
N LEU A 50 -2.66 -5.58 -8.00
CA LEU A 50 -2.86 -6.83 -7.26
C LEU A 50 -4.20 -6.86 -6.52
N THR A 51 -4.71 -5.70 -6.10
CA THR A 51 -6.00 -5.58 -5.42
C THR A 51 -7.18 -5.37 -6.38
N GLY A 52 -6.93 -5.31 -7.70
CA GLY A 52 -7.97 -5.03 -8.70
C GLY A 52 -8.64 -3.66 -8.50
N GLY A 53 -7.91 -2.67 -7.98
CA GLY A 53 -8.45 -1.34 -7.69
C GLY A 53 -9.21 -1.22 -6.37
N ALA A 54 -9.25 -2.27 -5.53
CA ALA A 54 -9.87 -2.17 -4.20
C ALA A 54 -9.17 -1.16 -3.28
N VAL A 55 -7.89 -0.87 -3.54
CA VAL A 55 -7.15 0.28 -3.00
C VAL A 55 -6.36 0.90 -4.16
N THR A 56 -6.62 2.16 -4.48
CA THR A 56 -5.99 2.83 -5.62
C THR A 56 -4.57 3.31 -5.30
N ALA A 57 -3.75 3.46 -6.34
CA ALA A 57 -2.38 3.93 -6.16
C ALA A 57 -2.34 5.37 -5.63
N VAL A 58 -3.32 6.20 -6.00
CA VAL A 58 -3.44 7.60 -5.55
C VAL A 58 -3.85 7.69 -4.07
N GLU A 59 -4.71 6.78 -3.58
CA GLU A 59 -5.02 6.70 -2.14
C GLU A 59 -3.78 6.34 -1.31
N LEU A 60 -2.92 5.46 -1.86
CA LEU A 60 -1.68 5.02 -1.21
C LEU A 60 -0.55 6.04 -1.31
N CYS A 61 -0.44 6.72 -2.46
CA CYS A 61 0.60 7.69 -2.77
C CYS A 61 -0.02 8.92 -3.45
N PRO A 62 -0.52 9.91 -2.67
CA PRO A 62 -1.24 11.07 -3.21
C PRO A 62 -0.46 11.90 -4.24
N ARG A 63 0.88 11.83 -4.23
CA ARG A 63 1.75 12.49 -5.21
C ARG A 63 1.51 12.00 -6.65
N LEU A 64 0.91 10.82 -6.83
CA LEU A 64 0.50 10.32 -8.15
C LEU A 64 -0.67 11.11 -8.76
N ALA A 65 -1.44 11.86 -7.97
CA ALA A 65 -2.57 12.65 -8.47
C ALA A 65 -2.14 13.81 -9.37
N SER A 66 -0.93 14.36 -9.18
CA SER A 66 -0.40 15.47 -9.98
C SER A 66 0.43 15.03 -11.18
N ALA A 67 0.54 13.73 -11.45
CA ALA A 67 1.31 13.17 -12.55
C ALA A 67 0.44 12.80 -13.77
N ALA A 68 -0.81 13.26 -13.81
CA ALA A 68 -1.79 13.02 -14.86
C ALA A 68 -2.18 14.32 -15.59
#